data_AF-A0A124F2C3-F1
#
_entry.id   AF-A0A124F2C3-F1
#
_cell.length_a   1.000
_cell.length_b   1.000
_cell.length_c   1.000
_cell.angle_alpha   90.00
_cell.angle_beta   90.00
_cell.angle_gamma   90.00
#
_symmetry.space_group_name_H-M   'P 1'
#
loop_
_entity.id
_entity.type
_entity.pdbx_description
1 polymer ?
#
loop_
_entity_poly.entity_id
_entity_poly.type
_entity_poly.pdbx_seq_one_letter_code
_entity_poly.pdbx_strand_id
1 'polypeptide(L)'
;MITFTTILVLLFIVLLVNFLIVRFRENKFPDKTKNENLRSTEKIRRTVLTSGLAMIFIAMFYINFFYQTESEIAAEKERKEKSDKISAEKLARENDIKSLGLTSTEVEILLQHEIPVNNLADEVKNAYEILKSQKYFVDTEIIRFTGLAKKTKGSEFAKRIEKTKDSLIKNKDAIGKKQIADLDKKTSLEESKMRLKYGENLRNLLLDKGLDIKVAVFGKDNKKIRLTYILFNDVWFRKFETLDYFDMIHEKGFNHIELSDGYDYARWMQYGK
;
A
#
# COMPACT_ATOMS: atom_id res chain seq x y z
N MET A 1 6.41 33.53 -13.40
CA MET A 1 6.84 34.22 -14.64
C MET A 1 7.58 35.55 -14.42
N ILE A 2 7.72 36.04 -13.18
CA ILE A 2 8.39 37.33 -12.90
C ILE A 2 9.93 37.23 -12.99
N THR A 3 10.51 36.03 -12.87
CA THR A 3 11.95 35.81 -12.72
C THR A 3 12.75 35.90 -14.02
N PHE A 4 12.27 35.36 -15.13
CA PHE A 4 13.02 35.42 -16.39
C PHE A 4 13.07 36.84 -16.98
N THR A 5 11.96 37.56 -16.89
CA THR A 5 11.86 38.95 -17.37
C THR A 5 12.75 39.89 -16.55
N THR A 6 12.83 39.72 -15.22
CA THR A 6 13.74 40.52 -14.37
C THR A 6 15.21 40.21 -14.63
N ILE A 7 15.57 38.94 -14.85
CA ILE A 7 16.92 38.54 -15.25
C ILE A 7 17.29 39.19 -16.60
N LEU A 8 16.39 39.14 -17.60
CA LEU A 8 16.61 39.76 -18.90
C LEU A 8 16.80 41.28 -18.81
N VAL A 9 15.99 41.96 -18.00
CA VAL A 9 16.12 43.42 -17.77
C VAL A 9 17.46 43.76 -17.13
N LEU A 10 17.90 43.00 -16.11
CA LEU A 10 19.20 43.22 -15.47
C LEU A 10 20.37 42.99 -16.45
N LEU A 11 20.30 41.93 -17.27
CA LEU A 11 21.29 41.64 -18.31
C LEU A 11 21.38 42.77 -19.34
N PHE A 12 20.21 43.29 -19.77
CA PHE A 12 20.13 44.41 -20.69
C PHE A 12 20.78 45.68 -20.12
N ILE A 13 20.52 46.00 -18.85
CA ILE A 13 21.14 47.17 -18.18
C ILE A 13 22.66 47.03 -18.14
N VAL A 14 23.20 45.85 -17.80
CA VAL A 14 24.66 45.61 -17.78
C VAL A 14 25.27 45.80 -19.18
N LEU A 15 24.62 45.28 -20.22
CA LEU A 15 25.07 45.47 -21.60
C LEU A 15 25.05 46.95 -22.03
N LEU A 16 24.02 47.69 -21.64
CA LEU A 16 23.86 49.11 -21.96
C LEU A 16 24.93 49.97 -21.26
N VAL A 17 25.22 49.70 -19.99
CA VAL A 17 26.32 50.34 -19.25
C VAL A 17 27.66 50.03 -19.90
N ASN A 18 27.90 48.79 -20.29
CA ASN A 18 29.14 48.39 -20.96
C ASN A 18 29.30 49.08 -22.32
N PHE A 19 28.22 49.17 -23.11
CA PHE A 19 28.18 49.88 -24.38
C PHE A 19 28.49 51.37 -24.21
N LEU A 20 27.90 52.03 -23.21
CA LEU A 20 28.18 53.44 -22.90
C LEU A 20 29.65 53.66 -22.51
N ILE A 21 30.24 52.79 -21.67
CA ILE A 21 31.65 52.89 -21.26
C ILE A 21 32.59 52.82 -22.48
N VAL A 22 32.33 51.90 -23.41
CA VAL A 22 33.11 51.76 -24.65
C VAL A 22 32.98 53.03 -25.49
N ARG A 23 31.75 53.49 -25.75
CA ARG A 23 31.48 54.67 -26.59
C ARG A 23 32.06 55.96 -26.03
N PHE A 24 32.01 56.17 -24.72
CA PHE A 24 32.55 57.37 -24.09
C PHE A 24 34.09 57.45 -24.10
N ARG A 25 34.79 56.31 -24.23
CA ARG A 25 36.26 56.29 -24.20
C ARG A 25 36.92 56.47 -25.56
N GLU A 26 36.26 56.11 -26.67
CA GLU A 26 36.75 56.46 -28.01
C GLU A 26 36.94 57.98 -28.18
N ASN A 27 36.19 58.78 -27.43
CA ASN A 27 36.22 60.25 -27.52
C ASN A 27 37.22 60.96 -26.58
N LYS A 28 37.92 60.27 -25.66
CA LYS A 28 38.57 60.95 -24.52
C LYS A 28 40.09 60.82 -24.37
N PHE A 29 40.78 60.07 -25.23
CA PHE A 29 42.25 59.86 -25.07
C PHE A 29 43.02 59.93 -26.40
N PRO A 30 43.22 61.14 -26.96
CA PRO A 30 43.99 61.32 -28.19
C PRO A 30 45.50 61.08 -28.04
N ASP A 31 46.08 61.28 -26.84
CA ASP A 31 47.54 61.33 -26.64
C ASP A 31 48.19 60.05 -26.06
N LYS A 32 47.44 58.97 -25.86
CA LYS A 32 48.00 57.68 -25.40
C LYS A 32 48.19 56.73 -26.56
N THR A 33 49.28 55.97 -26.56
CA THR A 33 49.52 54.94 -27.57
C THR A 33 48.34 53.96 -27.58
N LYS A 34 47.88 53.61 -28.78
CA LYS A 34 46.69 52.77 -29.02
C LYS A 34 46.65 51.50 -28.13
N ASN A 35 47.81 50.93 -27.81
CA ASN A 35 47.95 49.74 -26.99
C ASN A 35 47.63 49.94 -25.50
N GLU A 36 47.92 51.10 -24.92
CA GLU A 36 47.61 51.38 -23.50
C GLU A 36 46.11 51.59 -23.29
N ASN A 37 45.47 52.30 -24.21
CA ASN A 37 44.02 52.51 -24.19
C ASN A 37 43.26 51.18 -24.35
N LEU A 38 43.75 50.28 -25.21
CA LEU A 38 43.20 48.92 -25.35
C LEU A 38 43.30 48.13 -24.05
N ARG A 39 44.48 48.07 -23.41
CA ARG A 39 44.67 47.32 -22.15
C ARG A 39 43.80 47.86 -21.00
N SER A 40 43.69 49.19 -20.86
CA SER A 40 42.86 49.79 -19.81
C SER A 40 41.38 49.48 -20.02
N THR A 41 40.92 49.56 -21.27
CA THR A 41 39.53 49.27 -21.64
C THR A 41 39.20 47.78 -21.45
N GLU A 42 40.14 46.90 -21.79
CA GLU A 42 39.96 45.46 -21.57
C GLU A 42 39.90 45.09 -20.08
N LYS A 43 40.74 45.72 -19.24
CA LYS A 43 40.71 45.50 -17.78
C LYS A 43 39.36 45.90 -17.18
N ILE A 44 38.84 47.07 -17.54
CA ILE A 44 37.53 47.54 -17.06
C ILE A 44 36.40 46.65 -17.58
N ARG A 45 36.44 46.26 -18.87
CA ARG A 45 35.46 45.36 -19.46
C ARG A 45 35.41 44.02 -18.71
N ARG A 46 36.58 43.45 -18.36
CA ARG A 46 36.66 42.24 -17.54
C ARG A 46 36.07 42.45 -16.16
N THR A 47 36.37 43.55 -15.47
CA THR A 47 35.81 43.86 -14.14
C THR A 47 34.29 44.01 -14.16
N VAL A 48 33.72 44.69 -15.17
CA VAL A 48 32.27 44.85 -15.31
C VAL A 48 31.59 43.52 -15.63
N LEU A 49 32.21 42.69 -16.48
CA LEU A 49 31.70 41.35 -16.78
C LEU A 49 31.71 40.45 -15.54
N THR A 50 32.80 40.45 -14.76
CA THR A 50 32.90 39.63 -13.55
C THR A 50 31.92 40.08 -12.47
N SER A 51 31.75 41.39 -12.25
CA SER A 51 30.77 41.90 -11.29
C SER A 51 29.32 41.63 -11.73
N GLY A 52 29.03 41.78 -13.02
CA GLY A 52 27.72 41.45 -13.59
C GLY A 52 27.37 39.97 -13.40
N LEU A 53 28.31 39.06 -13.70
CA LEU A 53 28.11 37.62 -13.49
C LEU A 53 27.91 37.27 -12.01
N ALA A 54 28.67 37.89 -11.10
CA ALA A 54 28.51 37.67 -9.67
C ALA A 54 27.10 38.08 -9.17
N MET A 55 26.58 39.22 -9.63
CA MET A 55 25.23 39.66 -9.25
C MET A 55 24.14 38.72 -9.78
N ILE A 56 24.27 38.24 -11.02
CA ILE A 56 23.35 37.24 -11.58
C ILE A 56 23.35 35.97 -10.73
N PHE A 57 24.54 35.51 -10.31
CA PHE A 57 24.66 34.30 -9.48
C PHE A 57 24.00 34.47 -8.10
N ILE A 58 24.19 35.62 -7.45
CA ILE A 58 23.54 35.94 -6.17
C ILE A 58 22.02 36.00 -6.33
N ALA A 59 21.53 36.61 -7.41
CA ALA A 59 20.09 36.68 -7.69
C ALA A 59 19.48 35.29 -7.94
N MET A 60 20.16 34.43 -8.72
CA MET A 60 19.72 33.05 -8.91
C MET A 60 19.71 32.27 -7.59
N PHE A 61 20.73 32.43 -6.75
CA PHE A 61 20.80 31.79 -5.44
C PHE A 61 19.64 32.23 -4.54
N TYR A 62 19.37 33.53 -4.47
CA TYR A 62 18.28 34.08 -3.66
C TYR A 62 16.90 33.57 -4.11
N ILE A 63 16.64 33.56 -5.43
CA ILE A 63 15.41 33.00 -5.98
C ILE A 63 15.32 31.51 -5.64
N ASN A 64 16.38 30.73 -5.83
CA ASN A 64 16.32 29.29 -5.62
C ASN A 64 16.15 28.90 -4.13
N PHE A 65 16.63 29.73 -3.21
CA PHE A 65 16.58 29.43 -1.78
C PHE A 65 15.32 29.97 -1.07
N PHE A 66 14.81 31.13 -1.50
CA PHE A 66 13.72 31.81 -0.82
C PHE A 66 12.40 31.82 -1.60
N TYR A 67 12.42 31.48 -2.89
CA TYR A 67 11.20 31.34 -3.66
C TYR A 67 10.57 29.97 -3.42
N GLN A 68 9.80 29.86 -2.34
CA GLN A 68 8.83 28.78 -2.22
C GLN A 68 7.73 29.00 -3.24
N THR A 69 7.47 27.99 -4.05
CA THR A 69 6.38 28.01 -5.01
C THR A 69 5.04 28.07 -4.28
N GLU A 70 4.00 28.65 -4.89
CA GLU A 70 2.64 28.64 -4.31
C GLU A 70 2.17 27.21 -3.97
N SER A 71 2.62 26.21 -4.74
CA SER A 71 2.40 24.79 -4.46
C SER A 71 3.06 24.29 -3.18
N GLU A 72 4.27 24.77 -2.86
CA GLU A 72 4.96 24.39 -1.62
C GLU A 72 4.30 25.05 -0.40
N ILE A 73 3.88 26.31 -0.52
CA ILE A 73 3.15 27.01 0.53
C ILE A 73 1.80 26.33 0.80
N ALA A 74 1.07 25.95 -0.26
CA ALA A 74 -0.19 25.20 -0.14
C ALA A 74 0.04 23.83 0.51
N ALA A 75 1.07 23.10 0.10
CA ALA A 75 1.43 21.81 0.69
C ALA A 75 1.83 21.92 2.17
N GLU A 76 2.54 22.99 2.56
CA GLU A 76 2.90 23.22 3.97
C GLU A 76 1.66 23.57 4.81
N LYS A 77 0.73 24.36 4.27
CA LYS A 77 -0.55 24.66 4.93
C LYS A 77 -1.38 23.38 5.14
N GLU A 78 -1.48 22.53 4.13
CA GLU A 78 -2.19 21.25 4.23
C GLU A 78 -1.52 20.32 5.26
N ARG A 79 -0.17 20.31 5.33
CA ARG A 79 0.56 19.55 6.35
C ARG A 79 0.28 20.05 7.77
N LYS A 80 0.23 21.38 7.98
CA LYS A 80 -0.11 21.98 9.27
C LYS A 80 -1.54 21.63 9.67
N GLU A 81 -2.50 21.77 8.77
CA GLU A 81 -3.90 21.43 9.02
C GLU A 81 -4.07 19.94 9.37
N LYS A 82 -3.37 19.04 8.67
CA LYS A 82 -3.33 17.61 9.02
C LYS A 82 -2.72 17.38 10.41
N SER A 83 -1.62 18.05 10.74
CA SER A 83 -0.96 17.94 12.05
C SER A 83 -1.86 18.44 13.19
N ASP A 84 -2.56 19.54 12.98
CA ASP A 84 -3.49 20.12 13.96
C ASP A 84 -4.69 19.21 14.18
N LYS A 85 -5.23 18.62 13.11
CA LYS A 85 -6.30 17.62 13.19
C LYS A 85 -5.86 16.37 13.98
N ILE A 86 -4.65 15.85 13.71
CA ILE A 86 -4.08 14.71 14.45
C ILE A 86 -3.91 15.06 15.94
N SER A 87 -3.46 16.28 16.23
CA SER A 87 -3.26 16.76 17.60
C SER A 87 -4.58 16.88 18.36
N ALA A 88 -5.62 17.42 17.72
CA ALA A 88 -6.97 17.49 18.28
C ALA A 88 -7.58 16.10 18.53
N GLU A 89 -7.43 15.18 17.58
CA GLU A 89 -7.87 13.78 17.74
C GLU A 89 -7.13 13.06 18.87
N LYS A 90 -5.82 13.32 19.04
CA LYS A 90 -5.03 12.76 20.13
C LYS A 90 -5.49 13.30 21.49
N LEU A 91 -5.78 14.60 21.56
CA LEU A 91 -6.24 15.25 22.79
C LEU A 91 -7.65 14.78 23.17
N ALA A 92 -8.55 14.58 22.19
CA ALA A 92 -9.85 13.96 22.41
C ALA A 92 -9.72 12.53 22.96
N ARG A 93 -8.82 11.71 22.40
CA ARG A 93 -8.53 10.35 22.90
C ARG A 93 -8.04 10.36 24.35
N GLU A 94 -7.12 11.25 24.69
CA GLU A 94 -6.61 11.38 26.07
C GLU A 94 -7.68 11.83 27.06
N ASN A 95 -8.61 12.68 26.63
CA ASN A 95 -9.76 13.10 27.44
C ASN A 95 -10.75 11.96 27.68
N ASP A 96 -11.04 11.14 26.66
CA ASP A 96 -11.90 9.96 26.80
C ASP A 96 -11.28 8.91 27.76
N ILE A 97 -9.97 8.67 27.67
CA ILE A 97 -9.21 7.81 28.59
C ILE A 97 -9.38 8.28 30.04
N LYS A 98 -9.17 9.57 30.29
CA LYS A 98 -9.22 10.13 31.65
C LYS A 98 -10.64 10.24 32.21
N SER A 99 -11.60 10.72 31.41
CA SER A 99 -12.96 11.01 31.88
C SER A 99 -13.81 9.76 32.05
N LEU A 100 -13.63 8.76 31.18
CA LEU A 100 -14.43 7.53 31.17
C LEU A 100 -13.69 6.30 31.73
N GLY A 101 -12.41 6.45 32.12
CA GLY A 101 -11.58 5.34 32.59
C GLY A 101 -11.36 4.27 31.50
N LEU A 102 -11.29 4.71 30.24
CA LEU A 102 -11.04 3.84 29.10
C LEU A 102 -9.54 3.52 28.99
N THR A 103 -9.20 2.33 28.52
CA THR A 103 -7.83 2.00 28.12
C THR A 103 -7.55 2.50 26.71
N SER A 104 -6.27 2.68 26.35
CA SER A 104 -5.88 3.06 25.00
C SER A 104 -6.43 2.09 23.94
N THR A 105 -6.44 0.80 24.25
CA THR A 105 -6.93 -0.26 23.36
C THR A 105 -8.45 -0.21 23.19
N GLU A 106 -9.20 0.08 24.27
CA GLU A 106 -10.64 0.28 24.19
C GLU A 106 -10.97 1.48 23.30
N VAL A 107 -10.27 2.60 23.45
CA VAL A 107 -10.48 3.80 22.61
C VAL A 107 -10.16 3.51 21.14
N GLU A 108 -9.06 2.84 20.86
CA GLU A 108 -8.67 2.48 19.50
C GLU A 108 -9.72 1.60 18.82
N ILE A 109 -10.18 0.55 19.50
CA ILE A 109 -11.18 -0.37 18.95
C ILE A 109 -12.55 0.30 18.82
N LEU A 110 -12.92 1.17 19.77
CA LEU A 110 -14.13 1.96 19.62
C LEU A 110 -14.05 2.75 18.33
N LEU A 111 -12.96 3.52 18.09
CA LEU A 111 -12.70 4.35 16.91
C LEU A 111 -12.59 3.60 15.57
N GLN A 112 -12.47 2.27 15.59
CA GLN A 112 -12.61 1.45 14.40
C GLN A 112 -14.07 1.37 13.99
N HIS A 113 -14.59 2.47 13.44
CA HIS A 113 -15.93 2.57 12.89
C HIS A 113 -15.88 2.34 11.37
N GLU A 114 -16.72 1.45 10.85
CA GLU A 114 -17.01 1.41 9.40
C GLU A 114 -18.03 2.48 8.99
N ILE A 115 -18.77 3.03 9.96
CA ILE A 115 -19.91 3.96 9.76
C ILE A 115 -19.65 5.23 10.57
N PRO A 116 -19.93 6.44 10.04
CA PRO A 116 -19.81 7.69 10.79
C PRO A 116 -20.62 7.65 12.10
N VAL A 117 -20.00 8.08 13.20
CA VAL A 117 -20.64 8.12 14.52
C VAL A 117 -20.89 9.59 14.88
N ASN A 118 -22.16 10.00 14.90
CA ASN A 118 -22.53 11.37 15.27
C ASN A 118 -22.99 11.48 16.73
N ASN A 119 -23.47 10.38 17.32
CA ASN A 119 -23.95 10.33 18.70
C ASN A 119 -23.76 8.93 19.31
N LEU A 120 -24.05 8.81 20.61
CA LEU A 120 -23.90 7.54 21.34
C LEU A 120 -24.81 6.42 20.80
N ALA A 121 -26.03 6.74 20.36
CA ALA A 121 -26.95 5.74 19.83
C ALA A 121 -26.43 5.17 18.50
N ASP A 122 -25.82 5.99 17.64
CA ASP A 122 -25.16 5.55 16.41
C ASP A 122 -24.01 4.58 16.72
N GLU A 123 -23.17 4.91 17.71
CA GLU A 123 -22.04 4.05 18.11
C GLU A 123 -22.51 2.68 18.61
N VAL A 124 -23.56 2.66 19.44
CA VAL A 124 -24.17 1.43 19.96
C VAL A 124 -24.80 0.62 18.82
N LYS A 125 -25.52 1.28 17.91
CA LYS A 125 -26.13 0.63 16.74
C LYS A 125 -25.04 0.00 15.86
N ASN A 126 -23.98 0.75 15.55
CA ASN A 126 -22.87 0.30 14.74
C ASN A 126 -22.18 -0.93 15.36
N ALA A 127 -21.95 -0.93 16.68
CA ALA A 127 -21.38 -2.09 17.36
C ALA A 127 -22.26 -3.35 17.25
N TYR A 128 -23.59 -3.20 17.32
CA TYR A 128 -24.49 -4.34 17.10
C TYR A 128 -24.55 -4.79 15.63
N GLU A 129 -24.40 -3.88 14.67
CA GLU A 129 -24.32 -4.24 13.25
C GLU A 129 -23.04 -5.01 12.94
N ILE A 130 -21.89 -4.57 13.48
CA ILE A 130 -20.61 -5.27 13.40
C ILE A 130 -20.76 -6.67 14.02
N LEU A 131 -21.33 -6.77 15.22
CA LEU A 131 -21.57 -8.04 15.90
C LEU A 131 -22.51 -8.99 15.12
N LYS A 132 -23.41 -8.48 14.28
CA LYS A 132 -24.27 -9.33 13.43
C LYS A 132 -23.56 -9.78 12.15
N SER A 133 -22.62 -9.00 11.65
CA SER A 133 -21.95 -9.25 10.37
C SER A 133 -21.03 -10.48 10.38
N GLN A 134 -20.70 -11.03 11.57
CA GLN A 134 -19.74 -12.12 11.77
C GLN A 134 -18.31 -11.83 11.23
N LYS A 135 -18.02 -10.59 10.82
CA LYS A 135 -16.69 -10.13 10.37
C LYS A 135 -15.80 -9.67 11.55
N TYR A 136 -15.79 -10.39 12.66
CA TYR A 136 -15.08 -9.91 13.85
C TYR A 136 -14.42 -11.04 14.62
N PHE A 137 -13.34 -10.68 15.33
CA PHE A 137 -12.75 -11.54 16.35
C PHE A 137 -13.48 -11.31 17.68
N VAL A 138 -13.84 -12.39 18.37
CA VAL A 138 -14.58 -12.31 19.63
C VAL A 138 -13.89 -11.42 20.66
N ASP A 139 -12.56 -11.45 20.70
CA ASP A 139 -11.76 -10.63 21.61
C ASP A 139 -11.89 -9.13 21.33
N THR A 140 -11.88 -8.74 20.05
CA THR A 140 -12.10 -7.35 19.63
C THR A 140 -13.48 -6.86 20.07
N GLU A 141 -14.51 -7.68 19.90
CA GLU A 141 -15.86 -7.30 20.31
C GLU A 141 -16.04 -7.28 21.83
N ILE A 142 -15.38 -8.18 22.57
CA ILE A 142 -15.36 -8.08 24.03
C ILE A 142 -14.75 -6.74 24.46
N ILE A 143 -13.65 -6.30 23.86
CA ILE A 143 -13.03 -5.00 24.18
C ILE A 143 -13.94 -3.84 23.77
N ARG A 144 -14.54 -3.89 22.56
CA ARG A 144 -15.51 -2.88 22.09
C ARG A 144 -16.68 -2.72 23.04
N PHE A 145 -17.32 -3.83 23.42
CA PHE A 145 -18.46 -3.82 24.35
C PHE A 145 -18.05 -3.48 25.79
N THR A 146 -16.80 -3.70 26.18
CA THR A 146 -16.25 -3.22 27.46
C THR A 146 -16.11 -1.70 27.48
N GLY A 147 -15.53 -1.12 26.42
CA GLY A 147 -15.45 0.33 26.25
C GLY A 147 -16.83 0.99 26.18
N LEU A 148 -17.75 0.40 25.41
CA LEU A 148 -19.14 0.87 25.33
C LEU A 148 -19.87 0.79 26.67
N ALA A 149 -19.68 -0.26 27.46
CA ALA A 149 -20.31 -0.37 28.77
C ALA A 149 -19.89 0.79 29.70
N LYS A 150 -18.61 1.21 29.64
CA LYS A 150 -18.11 2.37 30.37
C LYS A 150 -18.71 3.68 29.85
N LYS A 151 -18.72 3.88 28.52
CA LYS A 151 -19.22 5.10 27.87
C LYS A 151 -20.74 5.30 28.03
N THR A 152 -21.49 4.20 28.10
CA THR A 152 -22.96 4.21 28.16
C THR A 152 -23.51 4.18 29.58
N LYS A 153 -22.65 4.25 30.60
CA LYS A 153 -23.06 4.21 32.00
C LYS A 153 -24.08 5.32 32.31
N GLY A 154 -25.23 4.94 32.85
CA GLY A 154 -26.34 5.88 33.14
C GLY A 154 -27.25 6.19 31.94
N SER A 155 -26.97 5.68 30.75
CA SER A 155 -27.88 5.75 29.60
C SER A 155 -28.91 4.61 29.60
N GLU A 156 -29.92 4.72 28.74
CA GLU A 156 -30.91 3.66 28.51
C GLU A 156 -30.30 2.35 27.95
N PHE A 157 -29.13 2.43 27.31
CA PHE A 157 -28.47 1.28 26.67
C PHE A 157 -27.61 0.44 27.63
N ALA A 158 -27.24 1.00 28.80
CA ALA A 158 -26.23 0.43 29.70
C ALA A 158 -26.46 -1.06 29.99
N LYS A 159 -27.68 -1.40 30.45
CA LYS A 159 -28.04 -2.79 30.82
C LYS A 159 -27.95 -3.75 29.64
N ARG A 160 -28.32 -3.30 28.44
CA ARG A 160 -28.30 -4.13 27.23
C ARG A 160 -26.86 -4.42 26.80
N ILE A 161 -26.01 -3.40 26.83
CA ILE A 161 -24.59 -3.50 26.46
C ILE A 161 -23.84 -4.39 27.45
N GLU A 162 -24.07 -4.22 28.75
CA GLU A 162 -23.50 -5.09 29.79
C GLU A 162 -23.90 -6.55 29.57
N LYS A 163 -25.18 -6.82 29.33
CA LYS A 163 -25.66 -8.19 29.05
C LYS A 163 -25.01 -8.78 27.81
N THR A 164 -24.81 -7.98 26.75
CA THR A 164 -24.12 -8.43 25.53
C THR A 164 -22.65 -8.73 25.81
N LYS A 165 -21.94 -7.83 26.50
CA LYS A 165 -20.54 -8.03 26.91
C LYS A 165 -20.37 -9.32 27.71
N ASP A 166 -21.21 -9.55 28.71
CA ASP A 166 -21.13 -10.73 29.57
C ASP A 166 -21.45 -12.02 28.79
N SER A 167 -22.39 -11.94 27.84
CA SER A 167 -22.70 -13.05 26.94
C SER A 167 -21.53 -13.39 26.01
N LEU A 168 -20.82 -12.39 25.50
CA LEU A 168 -19.62 -12.57 24.67
C LEU A 168 -18.50 -13.24 25.48
N ILE A 169 -18.25 -12.76 26.70
CA ILE A 169 -17.25 -13.34 27.60
C ILE A 169 -17.60 -14.80 27.91
N LYS A 170 -18.85 -15.07 28.29
CA LYS A 170 -19.32 -16.43 28.62
C LYS A 170 -19.18 -17.42 27.47
N ASN A 171 -19.42 -16.96 26.24
CA ASN A 171 -19.42 -17.82 25.05
C ASN A 171 -18.14 -17.71 24.22
N LYS A 172 -17.10 -17.07 24.75
CA LYS A 172 -15.87 -16.75 24.00
C LYS A 172 -15.29 -17.96 23.28
N ASP A 173 -15.08 -19.05 24.01
CA ASP A 173 -14.45 -20.26 23.48
C ASP A 173 -15.32 -20.96 22.41
N ALA A 174 -16.64 -20.98 22.62
CA ALA A 174 -17.57 -21.58 21.68
C ALA A 174 -17.63 -20.79 20.36
N ILE A 175 -17.68 -19.46 20.45
CA ILE A 175 -17.68 -18.59 19.27
C ILE A 175 -16.31 -18.67 18.56
N GLY A 176 -15.21 -18.64 19.31
CA GLY A 176 -13.86 -18.79 18.75
C GLY A 176 -13.67 -20.10 18.00
N LYS A 177 -14.08 -21.24 18.58
CA LYS A 177 -14.03 -22.54 17.90
C LYS A 177 -14.86 -22.56 16.61
N LYS A 178 -16.05 -21.94 16.63
CA LYS A 178 -16.91 -21.84 15.45
C LYS A 178 -16.26 -21.00 14.35
N GLN A 179 -15.67 -19.86 14.70
CA GLN A 179 -14.99 -18.98 13.74
C GLN A 179 -13.80 -19.66 13.09
N ILE A 180 -12.98 -20.38 13.87
CA ILE A 180 -11.86 -21.17 13.33
C ILE A 180 -12.40 -22.24 12.37
N ALA A 181 -13.43 -22.98 12.76
CA ALA A 181 -14.03 -24.01 11.89
C ALA A 181 -14.63 -23.43 10.59
N ASP A 182 -15.29 -22.28 10.67
CA ASP A 182 -15.86 -21.59 9.50
C ASP A 182 -14.75 -21.06 8.58
N LEU A 183 -13.66 -20.55 9.14
CA LEU A 183 -12.48 -20.11 8.39
C LEU A 183 -11.79 -21.30 7.71
N ASP A 184 -11.55 -22.38 8.42
CA ASP A 184 -10.95 -23.61 7.89
C ASP A 184 -11.80 -24.20 6.76
N LYS A 185 -13.13 -24.20 6.94
CA LYS A 185 -14.07 -24.64 5.90
C LYS A 185 -13.99 -23.74 4.66
N LYS A 186 -13.91 -22.43 4.83
CA LYS A 186 -13.77 -21.47 3.71
C LYS A 186 -12.44 -21.67 2.99
N THR A 187 -11.34 -21.78 3.73
CA THR A 187 -10.01 -22.03 3.17
C THR A 187 -9.98 -23.35 2.40
N SER A 188 -10.51 -24.44 2.99
CA SER A 188 -10.60 -25.74 2.31
C SER A 188 -11.42 -25.67 1.01
N LEU A 189 -12.52 -24.90 1.00
CA LEU A 189 -13.34 -24.70 -0.18
C LEU A 189 -12.58 -23.96 -1.29
N GLU A 190 -11.85 -22.90 -0.95
CA GLU A 190 -11.06 -22.14 -1.92
C GLU A 190 -9.89 -22.96 -2.47
N GLU A 191 -9.17 -23.68 -1.62
CA GLU A 191 -8.15 -24.63 -2.06
C GLU A 191 -8.71 -25.72 -2.98
N SER A 192 -9.90 -26.23 -2.66
CA SER A 192 -10.61 -27.22 -3.47
C SER A 192 -10.93 -26.68 -4.87
N LYS A 193 -11.35 -25.41 -4.98
CA LYS A 193 -11.54 -24.73 -6.28
C LYS A 193 -10.22 -24.55 -7.03
N MET A 194 -9.14 -24.19 -6.32
CA MET A 194 -7.81 -24.06 -6.94
C MET A 194 -7.31 -25.40 -7.52
N ARG A 195 -7.55 -26.52 -6.83
CA ARG A 195 -7.22 -27.87 -7.31
C ARG A 195 -8.01 -28.24 -8.58
N LEU A 196 -9.31 -27.93 -8.63
CA LEU A 196 -10.11 -28.13 -9.85
C LEU A 196 -9.53 -27.35 -11.04
N LYS A 197 -9.27 -26.04 -10.84
CA LYS A 197 -8.67 -25.18 -11.88
C LYS A 197 -7.28 -25.67 -12.30
N TYR A 198 -6.47 -26.15 -11.35
CA TYR A 198 -5.18 -26.75 -11.67
C TYR A 198 -5.33 -27.99 -12.56
N GLY A 199 -6.29 -28.88 -12.28
CA GLY A 199 -6.56 -30.05 -13.12
C GLY A 199 -6.92 -29.67 -14.56
N GLU A 200 -7.73 -28.63 -14.76
CA GLU A 200 -8.07 -28.09 -16.09
C GLU A 200 -6.82 -27.54 -16.81
N ASN A 201 -6.02 -26.72 -16.10
CA ASN A 201 -4.79 -26.16 -16.65
C ASN A 201 -3.77 -27.25 -17.02
N LEU A 202 -3.62 -28.26 -16.16
CA LEU A 202 -2.74 -29.40 -16.40
C LEU A 202 -3.19 -30.18 -17.65
N ARG A 203 -4.50 -30.40 -17.80
CA ARG A 203 -5.04 -31.03 -19.01
C ARG A 203 -4.66 -30.24 -20.27
N ASN A 204 -4.90 -28.93 -20.27
CA ASN A 204 -4.61 -28.09 -21.43
C ASN A 204 -3.11 -28.08 -21.74
N LEU A 205 -2.26 -27.96 -20.73
CA LEU A 205 -0.80 -28.01 -20.90
C LEU A 205 -0.33 -29.32 -21.53
N LEU A 206 -0.94 -30.45 -21.18
CA LEU A 206 -0.58 -31.75 -21.75
C LEU A 206 -1.13 -31.94 -23.17
N LEU A 207 -2.32 -31.40 -23.45
CA LEU A 207 -2.87 -31.35 -24.81
C LEU A 207 -2.02 -30.50 -25.74
N ASP A 208 -1.52 -29.35 -25.28
CA ASP A 208 -0.61 -28.48 -26.04
C ASP A 208 0.71 -29.19 -26.39
N LYS A 209 1.10 -30.19 -25.59
CA LYS A 209 2.25 -31.07 -25.84
C LYS A 209 1.91 -32.28 -26.73
N GLY A 210 0.68 -32.35 -27.26
CA GLY A 210 0.22 -33.43 -28.14
C GLY A 210 -0.21 -34.71 -27.41
N LEU A 211 -0.46 -34.66 -26.10
CA LEU A 211 -0.94 -35.81 -25.33
C LEU A 211 -2.47 -35.78 -25.25
N ASP A 212 -3.16 -36.71 -25.91
CA ASP A 212 -4.62 -36.87 -25.79
C ASP A 212 -4.99 -37.46 -24.42
N ILE A 213 -4.98 -36.62 -23.39
CA ILE A 213 -5.13 -37.01 -22.00
C ILE A 213 -6.45 -36.50 -21.40
N LYS A 214 -7.05 -37.31 -20.53
CA LYS A 214 -8.16 -36.91 -19.67
C LYS A 214 -7.64 -36.68 -18.25
N VAL A 215 -8.10 -35.60 -17.61
CA VAL A 215 -7.73 -35.28 -16.22
C VAL A 215 -9.00 -35.17 -15.41
N ALA A 216 -9.07 -35.91 -14.31
CA ALA A 216 -10.19 -35.88 -13.37
C ALA A 216 -9.68 -35.55 -11.97
N VAL A 217 -10.25 -34.52 -11.35
CA VAL A 217 -10.01 -34.13 -9.96
C VAL A 217 -11.20 -34.60 -9.12
N PHE A 218 -10.95 -35.33 -8.03
CA PHE A 218 -12.01 -35.99 -7.26
C PHE A 218 -11.63 -36.23 -5.79
N GLY A 219 -12.57 -36.85 -5.05
CA GLY A 219 -12.41 -37.17 -3.63
C GLY A 219 -12.74 -35.99 -2.70
N LYS A 220 -12.61 -36.23 -1.39
CA LYS A 220 -12.87 -35.21 -0.36
C LYS A 220 -11.90 -34.03 -0.55
N ASP A 221 -12.44 -32.82 -0.57
CA ASP A 221 -11.73 -31.56 -0.81
C ASP A 221 -10.92 -31.54 -2.13
N ASN A 222 -11.28 -32.40 -3.10
CA ASN A 222 -10.60 -32.49 -4.40
C ASN A 222 -9.10 -32.80 -4.30
N LYS A 223 -8.69 -33.60 -3.29
CA LYS A 223 -7.27 -33.95 -3.06
C LYS A 223 -6.76 -35.13 -3.89
N LYS A 224 -7.60 -35.72 -4.75
CA LYS A 224 -7.21 -36.82 -5.66
C LYS A 224 -7.25 -36.34 -7.10
N ILE A 225 -6.29 -36.79 -7.90
CA ILE A 225 -6.25 -36.52 -9.34
C ILE A 225 -5.94 -37.80 -10.10
N ARG A 226 -6.64 -38.00 -11.20
CA ARG A 226 -6.43 -39.09 -12.15
C ARG A 226 -6.11 -38.52 -13.52
N LEU A 227 -5.03 -39.02 -14.09
CA LEU A 227 -4.57 -38.74 -15.43
C LEU A 227 -4.83 -40.01 -16.25
N THR A 228 -5.59 -39.90 -17.33
CA THR A 228 -5.93 -41.05 -18.19
C THR A 228 -5.42 -40.84 -19.60
N TYR A 229 -4.44 -41.64 -20.02
CA TYR A 229 -3.82 -41.58 -21.34
C TYR A 229 -3.52 -42.98 -21.87
N ILE A 230 -3.93 -43.29 -23.10
CA ILE A 230 -3.85 -44.64 -23.67
C ILE A 230 -2.44 -45.26 -23.72
N LEU A 231 -1.39 -44.44 -23.68
CA LEU A 231 -0.01 -44.93 -23.65
C LEU A 231 0.57 -45.07 -22.24
N PHE A 232 -0.19 -44.78 -21.17
CA PHE A 232 0.31 -44.98 -19.82
C PHE A 232 0.58 -46.46 -19.53
N ASN A 233 1.78 -46.69 -19.00
CA ASN A 233 2.35 -47.97 -18.63
C ASN A 233 3.49 -47.70 -17.64
N ASP A 234 4.23 -48.74 -17.24
CA ASP A 234 5.31 -48.59 -16.26
C ASP A 234 6.45 -47.67 -16.71
N VAL A 235 6.69 -47.54 -18.02
CA VAL A 235 7.68 -46.59 -18.55
C VAL A 235 7.23 -45.16 -18.28
N TRP A 236 5.96 -44.85 -18.50
CA TRP A 236 5.40 -43.54 -18.17
C TRP A 236 5.35 -43.28 -16.67
N PHE A 237 4.98 -44.27 -15.86
CA PHE A 237 5.00 -44.13 -14.41
C PHE A 237 6.41 -43.82 -13.90
N ARG A 238 7.43 -44.55 -14.38
CA ARG A 238 8.83 -44.27 -14.04
C ARG A 238 9.26 -42.89 -14.52
N LYS A 239 8.84 -42.45 -15.72
CA LYS A 239 9.12 -41.08 -16.19
C LYS A 239 8.50 -40.03 -15.26
N PHE A 240 7.27 -40.23 -14.80
CA PHE A 240 6.62 -39.33 -13.85
C PHE A 240 7.37 -39.23 -12.51
N GLU A 241 7.89 -40.35 -12.04
CA GLU A 241 8.74 -40.43 -10.85
C GLU A 241 10.09 -39.74 -11.05
N THR A 242 10.82 -40.06 -12.14
CA THR A 242 12.17 -39.54 -12.37
C THR A 242 12.23 -38.06 -12.78
N LEU A 243 11.11 -37.51 -13.26
CA LEU A 243 10.98 -36.10 -13.66
C LEU A 243 10.21 -35.29 -12.61
N ASP A 244 10.01 -35.85 -11.42
CA ASP A 244 9.37 -35.20 -10.26
C ASP A 244 7.95 -34.69 -10.53
N TYR A 245 7.26 -35.23 -11.54
CA TYR A 245 5.89 -34.82 -11.86
C TYR A 245 4.92 -35.15 -10.73
N PHE A 246 5.14 -36.25 -10.00
CA PHE A 246 4.34 -36.57 -8.83
C PHE A 246 4.51 -35.53 -7.71
N ASP A 247 5.74 -35.10 -7.43
CA ASP A 247 6.02 -34.09 -6.41
C ASP A 247 5.46 -32.72 -6.81
N MET A 248 5.61 -32.32 -8.08
CA MET A 248 5.02 -31.08 -8.60
C MET A 248 3.49 -31.04 -8.45
N ILE A 249 2.81 -32.17 -8.67
CA ILE A 249 1.37 -32.29 -8.48
C ILE A 249 1.04 -32.32 -6.98
N HIS A 250 1.84 -33.02 -6.17
CA HIS A 250 1.66 -33.08 -4.73
C HIS A 250 1.74 -31.70 -4.07
N GLU A 251 2.69 -30.85 -4.50
CA GLU A 251 2.83 -29.45 -4.07
C GLU A 251 1.57 -28.61 -4.31
N LYS A 252 0.67 -29.04 -5.22
CA LYS A 252 -0.65 -28.39 -5.44
C LYS A 252 -1.75 -28.90 -4.51
N GLY A 253 -1.40 -29.72 -3.52
CA GLY A 253 -2.29 -30.22 -2.48
C GLY A 253 -2.99 -31.52 -2.84
N PHE A 254 -2.49 -32.27 -3.83
CA PHE A 254 -2.99 -33.60 -4.16
C PHE A 254 -2.25 -34.65 -3.33
N ASN A 255 -2.97 -35.57 -2.68
CA ASN A 255 -2.38 -36.65 -1.88
C ASN A 255 -2.49 -38.03 -2.54
N HIS A 256 -3.19 -38.11 -3.67
CA HIS A 256 -3.35 -39.32 -4.45
C HIS A 256 -3.34 -38.94 -5.93
N ILE A 257 -2.36 -39.48 -6.66
CA ILE A 257 -2.13 -39.21 -8.08
C ILE A 257 -2.16 -40.55 -8.80
N GLU A 258 -3.15 -40.73 -9.66
CA GLU A 258 -3.39 -41.98 -10.39
C GLU A 258 -3.08 -41.77 -11.89
N LEU A 259 -2.27 -42.65 -12.46
CA LEU A 259 -2.06 -42.78 -13.90
C LEU A 259 -2.82 -44.02 -14.38
N SER A 260 -3.69 -43.87 -15.38
CA SER A 260 -4.44 -44.98 -15.98
C SER A 260 -4.45 -44.91 -17.50
N ASP A 261 -4.48 -46.05 -18.18
CA ASP A 261 -4.67 -46.09 -19.64
C ASP A 261 -6.15 -46.08 -20.08
N GLY A 262 -7.07 -46.20 -19.11
CA GLY A 262 -8.51 -46.34 -19.35
C GLY A 262 -8.97 -47.78 -19.61
N TYR A 263 -8.07 -48.76 -19.50
CA TYR A 263 -8.30 -50.19 -19.67
C TYR A 263 -7.84 -50.95 -18.41
N ASP A 264 -6.78 -51.76 -18.50
CA ASP A 264 -6.29 -52.63 -17.42
C ASP A 264 -5.07 -52.06 -16.68
N TYR A 265 -4.44 -51.00 -17.19
CA TYR A 265 -3.36 -50.32 -16.48
C TYR A 265 -3.87 -49.19 -15.57
N ALA A 266 -3.59 -49.32 -14.27
CA ALA A 266 -3.73 -48.23 -13.31
C ALA A 266 -2.64 -48.35 -12.23
N ARG A 267 -1.88 -47.28 -12.04
CA ARG A 267 -0.86 -47.19 -10.99
C ARG A 267 -0.90 -45.82 -10.34
N TRP A 268 -0.69 -45.76 -9.03
CA TRP A 268 -0.85 -44.52 -8.26
C TRP A 268 0.31 -44.28 -7.31
N MET A 269 0.48 -43.00 -6.97
CA MET A 269 1.32 -42.54 -5.88
C MET A 269 0.44 -41.93 -4.80
N GLN A 270 0.70 -42.31 -3.54
CA GLN A 270 -0.02 -41.80 -2.38
C GLN A 270 0.97 -41.16 -1.41
N TYR A 271 0.68 -39.92 -1.04
CA TYR A 271 1.43 -39.19 -0.04
C TYR A 271 0.75 -39.31 1.32
N GLY A 272 1.55 -39.41 2.38
CA GLY A 272 1.06 -39.39 3.76
C GLY A 272 0.22 -38.16 4.03
N LYS A 273 -0.79 -38.29 4.89
CA LYS A 273 -1.57 -37.16 5.37
C LYS A 273 -0.76 -36.27 6.31
#